data_AF-E4Z718-F1
#
_entry.id   AF-E4Z718-F1
#
_cell.length_a   1.000
_cell.length_b   1.000
_cell.length_c   1.000
_cell.angle_alpha   90.00
_cell.angle_beta   90.00
_cell.angle_gamma   90.00
#
_symmetry.space_group_name_H-M   'P 1'
#
loop_
_entity.id
_entity.type
_entity.pdbx_description
1 polymer ?
#
loop_
_entity_poly.entity_id
_entity_poly.type
_entity_poly.pdbx_seq_one_letter_code
_entity_poly.pdbx_strand_id
1 'polypeptide(L)'
;MPRGSSDLMADSFFVRKMLTEFALLTALTLNSDEREVLRDKIDEWVKCFLPKLERESTKTEKCRLIASVERQEFGNESKHYAVFWRFCKFGAKKGFIFDDNQKHLEKFKATSFQKKILRQNPTLKNVFLDRSEIKEENGKWNLKNELKNKLLSEGGEAIVFNQKFGENLMAVRIAVFDSFLFTKQFGAGQIKWRTHFISDFGTATDNKKDHALVVPVHENVIRNFANIEIFDSGDEKEEDCLGWITIMEKCDGNLREKLKSGNPTLDERI
;
A
#
# COMPACT_ATOMS: atom_id res chain seq x y z
N MET A 1 4.62 -21.45 -44.81
CA MET A 1 4.74 -21.90 -43.40
C MET A 1 3.97 -20.92 -42.53
N PRO A 2 2.85 -21.31 -41.91
CA PRO A 2 2.16 -20.43 -40.98
C PRO A 2 2.87 -20.45 -39.63
N ARG A 3 3.56 -19.36 -39.28
CA ARG A 3 3.93 -19.05 -37.90
C ARG A 3 2.70 -18.40 -37.26
N GLY A 4 1.86 -19.20 -36.59
CA GLY A 4 0.61 -18.68 -36.04
C GLY A 4 -0.06 -19.55 -34.98
N SER A 5 0.62 -20.56 -34.45
CA SER A 5 0.01 -21.51 -33.49
C SER A 5 0.73 -21.57 -32.14
N SER A 6 1.98 -21.11 -32.03
CA SER A 6 2.74 -21.16 -30.76
C SER A 6 2.29 -20.10 -29.75
N ASP A 7 2.01 -18.88 -30.19
CA ASP A 7 1.65 -17.76 -29.29
C ASP A 7 0.22 -17.92 -28.73
N LEU A 8 -0.72 -18.40 -29.54
CA LEU A 8 -2.09 -18.72 -29.10
C LEU A 8 -2.16 -19.90 -28.13
N MET A 9 -1.27 -20.90 -28.28
CA MET A 9 -1.18 -22.01 -27.33
C MET A 9 -0.48 -21.62 -26.03
N ALA A 10 0.54 -20.75 -26.08
CA ALA A 10 1.19 -20.22 -24.89
C ALA A 10 0.21 -19.36 -24.06
N ASP A 11 -0.57 -18.49 -24.70
CA ASP A 11 -1.62 -17.70 -24.03
C ASP A 11 -2.75 -18.58 -23.50
N SER A 12 -3.24 -19.56 -24.28
CA SER A 12 -4.28 -20.49 -23.83
C SER A 12 -3.85 -21.34 -22.62
N PHE A 13 -2.59 -21.80 -22.59
CA PHE A 13 -2.05 -22.60 -21.50
C PHE A 13 -1.78 -21.75 -20.25
N PHE A 14 -1.25 -20.53 -20.43
CA PHE A 14 -1.03 -19.57 -19.34
C PHE A 14 -2.36 -19.11 -18.71
N VAL A 15 -3.39 -18.85 -19.54
CA VAL A 15 -4.73 -18.52 -19.09
C VAL A 15 -5.40 -19.69 -18.35
N ARG A 16 -5.26 -20.94 -18.84
CA ARG A 16 -5.78 -22.12 -18.13
C ARG A 16 -5.11 -22.37 -16.78
N LYS A 17 -3.80 -22.11 -16.67
CA LYS A 17 -3.04 -22.28 -15.43
C LYS A 17 -3.44 -21.25 -14.37
N MET A 18 -3.61 -19.98 -14.76
CA MET A 18 -4.06 -18.91 -13.86
C MET A 18 -5.52 -19.06 -13.36
N LEU A 19 -6.38 -19.80 -14.07
CA LEU A 19 -7.80 -19.99 -13.69
C LEU A 19 -7.95 -20.78 -12.38
N THR A 20 -7.17 -21.84 -12.17
CA THR A 20 -7.20 -22.64 -10.93
C THR A 20 -6.36 -22.05 -9.80
N GLU A 21 -5.33 -21.26 -10.14
CA GLU A 21 -4.32 -20.78 -9.18
C GLU A 21 -4.85 -19.77 -8.15
N PHE A 22 -5.90 -19.02 -8.47
CA PHE A 22 -6.49 -18.02 -7.56
C PHE A 22 -7.85 -18.42 -6.98
N ALA A 23 -8.30 -19.67 -7.18
CA ALA A 23 -9.56 -20.14 -6.62
C ALA A 23 -9.65 -19.97 -5.09
N LEU A 24 -8.50 -20.10 -4.42
CA LEU A 24 -8.35 -19.99 -2.97
C LEU A 24 -8.34 -18.55 -2.43
N LEU A 25 -8.19 -17.53 -3.29
CA LEU A 25 -8.05 -16.14 -2.87
C LEU A 25 -9.27 -15.62 -2.10
N THR A 26 -10.45 -16.18 -2.37
CA THR A 26 -11.71 -15.78 -1.73
C THR A 26 -12.04 -16.58 -0.47
N ALA A 27 -11.25 -17.61 -0.16
CA ALA A 27 -11.51 -18.48 0.98
C ALA A 27 -11.24 -17.76 2.31
N LEU A 28 -12.19 -17.86 3.23
CA LEU A 28 -12.08 -17.29 4.58
C LEU A 28 -11.09 -18.07 5.46
N THR A 29 -10.93 -19.37 5.18
CA THR A 29 -10.05 -20.26 5.93
C THR A 29 -9.23 -21.05 4.93
N LEU A 30 -7.90 -21.00 5.10
CA LEU A 30 -6.93 -21.79 4.37
C LEU A 30 -6.03 -22.51 5.38
N ASN A 31 -5.63 -23.73 5.09
CA ASN A 31 -4.57 -24.41 5.83
C ASN A 31 -3.18 -23.83 5.47
N SER A 32 -2.12 -24.28 6.15
CA SER A 32 -0.77 -23.72 5.96
C SER A 32 -0.27 -23.87 4.51
N ASP A 33 -0.41 -25.08 3.94
CA ASP A 33 0.08 -25.39 2.59
C ASP A 33 -0.67 -24.57 1.52
N GLU A 34 -1.99 -24.45 1.67
CA GLU A 34 -2.83 -23.64 0.79
C GLU A 34 -2.43 -22.16 0.82
N ARG A 35 -2.09 -21.62 2.00
CA ARG A 35 -1.62 -20.24 2.14
C ARG A 35 -0.27 -20.04 1.48
N GLU A 36 0.65 -20.98 1.62
CA GLU A 36 1.96 -20.89 0.98
C GLU A 36 1.84 -20.91 -0.55
N VAL A 37 1.05 -21.84 -1.10
CA VAL A 37 0.79 -21.89 -2.55
C VAL A 37 0.16 -20.59 -3.05
N LEU A 38 -0.85 -20.06 -2.35
CA LEU A 38 -1.48 -18.80 -2.73
C LEU A 38 -0.50 -17.61 -2.60
N ARG A 39 0.38 -17.62 -1.59
CA ARG A 39 1.41 -16.58 -1.39
C ARG A 39 2.37 -16.54 -2.56
N ASP A 40 2.86 -17.69 -3.01
CA ASP A 40 3.74 -17.79 -4.17
C ASP A 40 3.07 -17.22 -5.43
N LYS A 41 1.78 -17.50 -5.62
CA LYS A 41 1.01 -16.97 -6.76
C LYS A 41 0.82 -15.47 -6.72
N ILE A 42 0.53 -14.92 -5.54
CA ILE A 42 0.46 -13.47 -5.37
C ILE A 42 1.83 -12.85 -5.59
N ASP A 43 2.91 -13.44 -5.09
CA ASP A 43 4.26 -12.91 -5.28
C ASP A 43 4.70 -12.92 -6.75
N GLU A 44 4.37 -13.96 -7.52
CA GLU A 44 4.54 -14.02 -8.97
C GLU A 44 3.77 -12.89 -9.67
N TRP A 45 2.52 -12.67 -9.27
CA TRP A 45 1.69 -11.59 -9.81
C TRP A 45 2.25 -10.21 -9.46
N VAL A 46 2.64 -9.97 -8.20
CA VAL A 46 3.23 -8.72 -7.70
C VAL A 46 4.50 -8.38 -8.49
N LYS A 47 5.40 -9.36 -8.73
CA LYS A 47 6.60 -9.18 -9.57
C LYS A 47 6.27 -8.66 -10.97
N CYS A 48 5.19 -9.15 -11.57
CA CYS A 48 4.75 -8.73 -12.89
C CYS A 48 3.98 -7.41 -12.87
N PHE A 49 3.28 -7.11 -11.78
CA PHE A 49 2.40 -5.97 -11.65
C PHE A 49 3.14 -4.68 -11.29
N LEU A 50 4.07 -4.72 -10.32
CA LEU A 50 4.80 -3.55 -9.83
C LEU A 50 5.51 -2.76 -10.94
N PRO A 51 6.20 -3.37 -11.94
CA PRO A 51 6.85 -2.62 -13.02
C PRO A 51 5.89 -1.85 -13.94
N LYS A 52 4.58 -2.11 -13.86
CA LYS A 52 3.55 -1.38 -14.61
C LYS A 52 3.12 -0.09 -13.92
N LEU A 53 3.41 0.04 -12.63
CA LEU A 53 3.17 1.22 -11.83
C LEU A 53 4.33 2.20 -12.05
N GLU A 54 4.02 3.35 -12.64
CA GLU A 54 4.98 4.44 -12.81
C GLU A 54 4.29 5.75 -12.42
N ARG A 55 4.95 6.57 -11.61
CA ARG A 55 4.48 7.90 -11.26
C ARG A 55 5.61 8.92 -11.20
N GLU A 56 5.22 10.17 -11.26
CA GLU A 56 6.06 11.31 -10.93
C GLU A 56 5.81 11.75 -9.49
N SER A 57 6.77 12.45 -8.91
CA SER A 57 6.59 13.13 -7.63
C SER A 57 7.16 14.54 -7.73
N THR A 58 6.45 15.50 -7.16
CA THR A 58 6.91 16.89 -7.02
C THR A 58 7.52 17.16 -5.66
N LYS A 59 7.51 16.17 -4.75
CA LYS A 59 8.05 16.29 -3.40
C LYS A 59 9.57 16.24 -3.44
N THR A 60 10.20 16.88 -2.47
CA THR A 60 11.66 16.84 -2.29
C THR A 60 12.05 15.77 -1.27
N GLU A 61 13.33 15.39 -1.22
CA GLU A 61 13.89 14.54 -0.17
C GLU A 61 13.61 15.07 1.24
N LYS A 62 13.61 16.41 1.41
CA LYS A 62 13.22 17.06 2.65
C LYS A 62 11.75 16.76 3.01
N CYS A 63 10.82 16.96 2.08
CA CYS A 63 9.41 16.63 2.30
C CYS A 63 9.24 15.15 2.68
N ARG A 64 9.96 14.28 1.97
CA ARG A 64 9.95 12.83 2.13
C ARG A 64 10.45 12.40 3.52
N LEU A 65 11.54 13.02 3.98
CA LEU A 65 12.11 12.78 5.30
C LEU A 65 11.18 13.25 6.43
N ILE A 66 10.57 14.43 6.30
CA ILE A 66 9.60 14.93 7.29
C ILE A 66 8.35 14.02 7.31
N ALA A 67 7.79 13.69 6.14
CA ALA A 67 6.61 12.82 6.03
C ALA A 67 6.85 11.41 6.59
N SER A 68 8.09 10.91 6.58
CA SER A 68 8.40 9.61 7.19
C SER A 68 8.14 9.54 8.69
N VAL A 69 8.06 10.68 9.39
CA VAL A 69 7.70 10.72 10.82
C VAL A 69 6.22 10.42 11.04
N GLU A 70 5.34 10.69 10.07
CA GLU A 70 3.90 10.33 10.15
C GLU A 70 3.70 8.81 10.18
N ARG A 71 4.69 8.03 9.72
CA ARG A 71 4.66 6.56 9.73
C ARG A 71 5.41 5.95 10.92
N GLN A 72 6.04 6.78 11.75
CA GLN A 72 6.75 6.34 12.93
C GLN A 72 5.74 6.04 14.05
N GLU A 73 5.91 4.91 14.74
CA GLU A 73 5.19 4.66 15.98
C GLU A 73 5.74 5.58 17.09
N PHE A 74 4.85 6.36 17.69
CA PHE A 74 5.13 7.14 18.91
C PHE A 74 5.03 6.21 20.11
N GLY A 75 5.98 6.31 21.04
CA GLY A 75 6.03 5.47 22.23
C GLY A 75 4.72 5.47 23.03
N ASN A 76 4.44 4.38 23.76
CA ASN A 76 3.17 4.22 24.49
C ASN A 76 2.91 5.31 25.53
N GLU A 77 3.95 5.80 26.22
CA GLU A 77 3.87 6.93 27.16
C GLU A 77 3.73 8.28 26.45
N SER A 78 3.94 8.30 25.14
CA SER A 78 4.19 9.45 24.28
C SER A 78 3.11 9.67 23.21
N LYS A 79 1.98 8.93 23.24
CA LYS A 79 0.93 9.01 22.20
C LYS A 79 0.37 10.43 21.99
N HIS A 80 0.43 11.27 23.01
CA HIS A 80 0.00 12.68 22.93
C HIS A 80 1.04 13.58 22.22
N TYR A 81 2.30 13.16 22.09
CA TYR A 81 3.34 13.92 21.40
C TYR A 81 3.12 14.07 19.91
N ALA A 82 2.38 13.15 19.27
CA ALA A 82 1.97 13.31 17.88
C ALA A 82 1.16 14.62 17.65
N VAL A 83 0.38 15.04 18.65
CA VAL A 83 -0.39 16.30 18.61
C VAL A 83 0.51 17.52 18.72
N PHE A 84 1.58 17.41 19.52
CA PHE A 84 2.51 18.50 19.77
C PHE A 84 3.65 18.60 18.75
N TRP A 85 3.88 17.56 17.93
CA TRP A 85 4.96 17.54 16.96
C TRP A 85 4.87 18.69 15.95
N ARG A 86 5.91 19.55 15.97
CA ARG A 86 6.14 20.62 14.99
C ARG A 86 7.46 20.50 14.25
N PHE A 87 8.54 20.13 14.92
CA PHE A 87 9.83 19.96 14.27
C PHE A 87 10.36 18.55 14.41
N CYS A 88 11.18 18.14 13.46
CA CYS A 88 12.00 16.94 13.58
C CYS A 88 13.46 17.23 13.23
N LYS A 89 14.36 16.38 13.73
CA LYS A 89 15.80 16.41 13.42
C LYS A 89 16.31 15.00 13.29
N PHE A 90 17.21 14.80 12.33
CA PHE A 90 17.77 13.47 12.07
C PHE A 90 19.28 13.45 12.23
N GLY A 91 19.76 12.60 13.12
CA GLY A 91 21.16 12.21 13.20
C GLY A 91 21.46 11.01 12.28
N ALA A 92 22.66 10.44 12.40
CA ALA A 92 23.07 9.31 11.55
C ALA A 92 22.27 8.01 11.81
N LYS A 93 21.80 7.78 13.05
CA LYS A 93 21.14 6.54 13.46
C LYS A 93 19.82 6.75 14.20
N LYS A 94 19.46 8.01 14.48
CA LYS A 94 18.39 8.42 15.40
C LYS A 94 17.64 9.60 14.80
N GLY A 95 16.33 9.63 15.00
CA GLY A 95 15.50 10.79 14.77
C GLY A 95 15.00 11.37 16.10
N PHE A 96 14.60 12.63 16.06
CA PHE A 96 14.15 13.41 17.21
C PHE A 96 12.93 14.23 16.79
N ILE A 97 11.95 14.33 17.69
CA ILE A 97 10.69 15.04 17.53
C ILE A 97 10.64 16.16 18.57
N PHE A 98 10.16 17.34 18.18
CA PHE A 98 10.08 18.52 19.03
C PHE A 98 8.73 19.23 18.89
N ASP A 99 8.35 19.94 19.95
CA ASP A 99 7.17 20.82 19.97
C ASP A 99 7.43 22.17 19.27
N ASP A 100 6.43 23.05 19.28
CA ASP A 100 6.50 24.42 18.74
C ASP A 100 7.60 25.29 19.39
N ASN A 101 7.94 25.01 20.65
CA ASN A 101 8.99 25.67 21.41
C ASN A 101 10.36 24.99 21.24
N GLN A 102 10.49 24.05 20.28
CA GLN A 102 11.67 23.23 20.04
C GLN A 102 12.12 22.42 21.26
N LYS A 103 11.21 22.14 22.21
CA LYS A 103 11.48 21.22 23.31
C LYS A 103 11.42 19.81 22.78
N HIS A 104 12.39 19.00 23.19
CA HIS A 104 12.48 17.61 22.79
C HIS A 104 11.30 16.82 23.38
N LEU A 105 10.52 16.18 22.50
CA LEU A 105 9.41 15.31 22.86
C LEU A 105 9.85 13.85 22.88
N GLU A 106 10.40 13.38 21.76
CA GLU A 106 10.68 11.96 21.56
C GLU A 106 11.90 11.73 20.68
N LYS A 107 12.52 10.57 20.90
CA LYS A 107 13.64 10.07 20.12
C LYS A 107 13.33 8.68 19.63
N PHE A 108 13.59 8.43 18.36
CA PHE A 108 13.35 7.15 17.71
C PHE A 108 14.58 6.66 16.95
N LYS A 109 14.59 5.37 16.61
CA LYS A 109 15.61 4.76 15.76
C LYS A 109 15.33 5.15 14.31
N ALA A 110 16.33 5.69 13.62
CA ALA A 110 16.14 6.04 12.20
C ALA A 110 15.95 4.77 11.36
N THR A 111 14.93 4.75 10.50
CA THR A 111 14.62 3.64 9.59
C THR A 111 15.71 3.49 8.52
N SER A 112 15.78 2.34 7.85
CA SER A 112 16.73 2.14 6.75
C SER A 112 16.52 3.19 5.65
N PHE A 113 15.25 3.47 5.38
CA PHE A 113 14.78 4.48 4.46
C PHE A 113 15.23 5.91 4.81
N GLN A 114 15.02 6.35 6.05
CA GLN A 114 15.49 7.66 6.51
C GLN A 114 17.01 7.82 6.40
N LYS A 115 17.77 6.77 6.75
CA LYS A 115 19.24 6.75 6.59
C LYS A 115 19.66 6.85 5.13
N LYS A 116 18.91 6.25 4.21
CA LYS A 116 19.15 6.35 2.76
C LYS A 116 18.98 7.78 2.26
N ILE A 117 17.88 8.45 2.64
CA ILE A 117 17.65 9.86 2.31
C ILE A 117 18.80 10.75 2.83
N LEU A 118 19.20 10.56 4.08
CA LEU A 118 20.29 11.36 4.68
C LEU A 118 21.67 11.11 4.04
N ARG A 119 21.89 9.93 3.46
CA ARG A 119 23.12 9.64 2.68
C ARG A 119 23.09 10.34 1.33
N GLN A 120 21.93 10.38 0.68
CA GLN A 120 21.74 11.07 -0.60
C GLN A 120 21.83 12.58 -0.42
N ASN A 121 21.35 13.10 0.71
CA ASN A 121 21.37 14.52 1.02
C ASN A 121 21.85 14.81 2.46
N PRO A 122 23.17 14.88 2.67
CA PRO A 122 23.76 15.13 3.98
C PRO A 122 23.39 16.48 4.61
N THR A 123 22.92 17.45 3.81
CA THR A 123 22.54 18.79 4.30
C THR A 123 21.32 18.76 5.22
N LEU A 124 20.50 17.70 5.12
CA LEU A 124 19.33 17.48 5.98
C LEU A 124 19.68 16.89 7.35
N LYS A 125 20.96 16.58 7.58
CA LYS A 125 21.42 15.98 8.84
C LYS A 125 21.59 17.04 9.92
N ASN A 126 21.11 16.74 11.12
CA ASN A 126 21.23 17.55 12.33
C ASN A 126 20.65 18.98 12.23
N VAL A 127 19.77 19.25 11.27
CA VAL A 127 19.01 20.50 11.16
C VAL A 127 17.59 20.31 11.68
N PHE A 128 16.95 21.40 12.11
CA PHE A 128 15.52 21.40 12.40
C PHE A 128 14.75 21.46 11.08
N LEU A 129 13.79 20.55 10.93
CA LEU A 129 12.88 20.49 9.80
C LEU A 129 11.47 20.70 10.35
N ASP A 130 10.77 21.72 9.84
CA ASP A 130 9.41 22.04 10.28
C ASP A 130 8.41 21.17 9.51
N ARG A 131 7.45 20.59 10.24
CA ARG A 131 6.35 19.80 9.70
C ARG A 131 5.57 20.56 8.62
N SER A 132 5.43 21.89 8.74
CA SER A 132 4.73 22.71 7.74
C SER A 132 5.49 22.84 6.41
N GLU A 133 6.74 22.39 6.33
CA GLU A 133 7.52 22.43 5.09
C GLU A 133 7.17 21.30 4.13
N ILE A 134 6.32 20.35 4.53
CA ILE A 134 5.71 19.39 3.61
C ILE A 134 4.85 20.15 2.60
N LYS A 135 5.27 20.14 1.33
CA LYS A 135 4.51 20.73 0.21
C LYS A 135 3.44 19.79 -0.30
N GLU A 136 2.44 20.28 -1.02
CA GLU A 136 1.45 19.41 -1.67
C GLU A 136 2.09 18.50 -2.74
N GLU A 137 1.54 17.30 -2.93
CA GLU A 137 1.98 16.37 -3.99
C GLU A 137 1.13 16.61 -5.24
N ASN A 138 1.78 16.90 -6.38
CA ASN A 138 1.12 17.16 -7.66
C ASN A 138 1.59 16.19 -8.76
N GLY A 139 2.41 15.20 -8.40
CA GLY A 139 2.89 14.16 -9.28
C GLY A 139 1.76 13.28 -9.81
N LYS A 140 1.90 12.85 -11.07
CA LYS A 140 0.87 12.12 -11.80
C LYS A 140 1.28 10.68 -12.06
N TRP A 141 0.27 9.82 -12.25
CA TRP A 141 0.49 8.45 -12.70
C TRP A 141 0.74 8.41 -14.21
N ASN A 142 1.82 7.73 -14.60
CA ASN A 142 2.22 7.52 -15.99
C ASN A 142 1.76 6.12 -16.45
N LEU A 143 0.43 5.91 -16.46
CA LEU A 143 -0.15 4.60 -16.76
C LEU A 143 -0.11 4.27 -18.25
N LYS A 144 0.39 3.07 -18.56
CA LYS A 144 0.25 2.47 -19.90
C LYS A 144 -1.21 2.09 -20.17
N ASN A 145 -1.56 1.97 -21.46
CA ASN A 145 -2.92 1.62 -21.92
C ASN A 145 -3.52 0.39 -21.20
N GLU A 146 -2.68 -0.61 -20.91
CA GLU A 146 -3.10 -1.82 -20.19
C GLU A 146 -3.74 -1.53 -18.81
N LEU A 147 -3.15 -0.62 -18.03
CA LEU A 147 -3.68 -0.22 -16.72
C LEU A 147 -4.70 0.90 -16.83
N LYS A 148 -4.53 1.81 -17.79
CA LYS A 148 -5.46 2.94 -18.00
C LYS A 148 -6.88 2.45 -18.30
N ASN A 149 -7.02 1.40 -19.10
CA ASN A 149 -8.32 0.79 -19.41
C ASN A 149 -8.94 0.02 -18.23
N LYS A 150 -8.16 -0.25 -17.19
CA LYS A 150 -8.57 -0.93 -15.97
C LYS A 150 -8.79 0.05 -14.81
N LEU A 151 -8.58 1.35 -15.00
CA LEU A 151 -8.69 2.34 -13.93
C LEU A 151 -10.16 2.45 -13.47
N LEU A 152 -10.38 2.25 -12.18
CA LEU A 152 -11.69 2.42 -11.53
C LEU A 152 -11.78 3.79 -10.85
N SER A 153 -10.71 4.20 -10.17
CA SER A 153 -10.67 5.46 -9.44
C SER A 153 -9.23 5.94 -9.25
N GLU A 154 -9.03 7.25 -9.32
CA GLU A 154 -7.77 7.92 -9.02
C GLU A 154 -8.08 9.16 -8.18
N GLY A 155 -7.49 9.27 -6.99
CA GLY A 155 -7.64 10.44 -6.14
C GLY A 155 -7.37 10.18 -4.67
N GLY A 156 -7.15 11.25 -3.92
CA GLY A 156 -6.76 11.16 -2.50
C GLY A 156 -5.44 10.41 -2.33
N GLU A 157 -5.46 9.35 -1.54
CA GLU A 157 -4.26 8.59 -1.13
C GLU A 157 -4.02 7.31 -1.96
N ALA A 158 -4.86 7.02 -2.96
CA ALA A 158 -4.79 5.76 -3.68
C ALA A 158 -5.22 5.84 -5.15
N ILE A 159 -4.78 4.84 -5.91
CA ILE A 159 -5.30 4.52 -7.25
C ILE A 159 -5.88 3.10 -7.23
N VAL A 160 -7.00 2.90 -7.91
CA VAL A 160 -7.76 1.64 -7.88
C VAL A 160 -7.94 1.11 -9.29
N PHE A 161 -7.57 -0.15 -9.50
CA PHE A 161 -7.72 -0.85 -10.78
C PHE A 161 -8.66 -2.03 -10.66
N ASN A 162 -9.30 -2.34 -11.78
CA ASN A 162 -9.97 -3.59 -12.02
C ASN A 162 -8.94 -4.65 -12.43
N GLN A 163 -8.85 -5.78 -11.73
CA GLN A 163 -7.95 -6.88 -12.08
C GLN A 163 -8.67 -8.22 -12.00
N LYS A 164 -8.29 -9.13 -12.89
CA LYS A 164 -8.83 -10.49 -12.92
C LYS A 164 -7.84 -11.43 -12.24
N PHE A 165 -8.32 -12.17 -11.25
CA PHE A 165 -7.60 -13.23 -10.55
C PHE A 165 -8.37 -14.54 -10.75
N GLY A 166 -7.86 -15.41 -11.61
CA GLY A 166 -8.61 -16.57 -12.08
C GLY A 166 -9.89 -16.14 -12.79
N GLU A 167 -11.05 -16.65 -12.35
CA GLU A 167 -12.36 -16.23 -12.87
C GLU A 167 -12.91 -14.95 -12.21
N ASN A 168 -12.33 -14.56 -11.07
CA ASN A 168 -12.86 -13.48 -10.25
C ASN A 168 -12.36 -12.12 -10.71
N LEU A 169 -13.29 -11.18 -10.83
CA LEU A 169 -12.99 -9.78 -11.10
C LEU A 169 -12.94 -9.01 -9.77
N MET A 170 -11.79 -8.42 -9.47
CA MET A 170 -11.50 -7.79 -8.17
C MET A 170 -11.03 -6.35 -8.34
N ALA A 171 -11.15 -5.56 -7.26
CA ALA A 171 -10.55 -4.25 -7.18
C ALA A 171 -9.16 -4.36 -6.53
N VAL A 172 -8.17 -3.70 -7.12
CA VAL A 172 -6.80 -3.60 -6.61
C VAL A 172 -6.52 -2.16 -6.28
N ARG A 173 -6.42 -1.84 -4.98
CA ARG A 173 -6.12 -0.50 -4.48
C ARG A 173 -4.65 -0.39 -4.14
N ILE A 174 -3.97 0.60 -4.69
CA ILE A 174 -2.58 0.92 -4.39
C ILE A 174 -2.58 2.20 -3.57
N ALA A 175 -2.17 2.10 -2.30
CA ALA A 175 -2.00 3.25 -1.42
C ALA A 175 -0.51 3.57 -1.27
N VAL A 176 -0.16 4.84 -1.48
CA VAL A 176 1.23 5.30 -1.54
C VAL A 176 1.51 6.20 -0.34
N PHE A 177 2.17 5.66 0.69
CA PHE A 177 2.52 6.42 1.89
C PHE A 177 3.83 7.20 1.74
N ASP A 178 4.71 6.74 0.85
CA ASP A 178 5.89 7.48 0.41
C ASP A 178 5.72 8.00 -1.02
N SER A 179 5.75 9.31 -1.18
CA SER A 179 5.51 9.99 -2.48
C SER A 179 6.37 9.52 -3.67
N PHE A 180 7.54 8.94 -3.40
CA PHE A 180 8.47 8.52 -4.45
C PHE A 180 8.30 7.04 -4.81
N LEU A 181 7.45 6.29 -4.10
CA LEU A 181 7.14 4.91 -4.46
C LEU A 181 6.71 4.86 -5.93
N PHE A 182 7.31 3.97 -6.72
CA PHE A 182 7.07 3.83 -8.18
C PHE A 182 7.54 5.01 -9.04
N THR A 183 8.37 5.91 -8.51
CA THR A 183 9.11 6.86 -9.34
C THR A 183 10.34 6.19 -9.95
N LYS A 184 10.90 6.76 -11.02
CA LYS A 184 12.18 6.28 -11.61
C LYS A 184 13.32 6.23 -10.59
N GLN A 185 13.31 7.10 -9.58
CA GLN A 185 14.32 7.16 -8.52
C GLN A 185 14.15 6.04 -7.48
N PHE A 186 12.94 5.48 -7.37
CA PHE A 186 12.57 4.45 -6.40
C PHE A 186 11.63 3.42 -7.06
N GLY A 187 12.18 2.69 -8.02
CA GLY A 187 11.47 1.69 -8.82
C GLY A 187 11.45 0.29 -8.21
N ALA A 188 10.88 -0.66 -8.95
CA ALA A 188 10.61 -2.04 -8.51
C ALA A 188 11.84 -2.81 -7.98
N GLY A 189 13.06 -2.49 -8.41
CA GLY A 189 14.29 -3.14 -7.93
C GLY A 189 14.75 -2.71 -6.53
N GLN A 190 14.13 -1.69 -5.95
CA GLN A 190 14.47 -1.16 -4.61
C GLN A 190 13.40 -1.47 -3.56
N ILE A 191 12.40 -2.28 -3.92
CA ILE A 191 11.29 -2.63 -3.04
C ILE A 191 11.28 -4.13 -2.77
N LYS A 192 10.88 -4.47 -1.56
CA LYS A 192 10.44 -5.81 -1.19
C LYS A 192 9.01 -5.72 -0.66
N TRP A 193 8.35 -6.85 -0.52
CA TRP A 193 6.96 -6.87 -0.05
C TRP A 193 6.68 -8.06 0.85
N ARG A 194 5.57 -7.95 1.58
CA ARG A 194 5.02 -9.01 2.43
C ARG A 194 3.52 -9.13 2.18
N THR A 195 3.08 -10.36 1.96
CA THR A 195 1.68 -10.67 1.64
C THR A 195 0.97 -11.25 2.86
N HIS A 196 -0.16 -10.62 3.22
CA HIS A 196 -1.09 -11.04 4.26
C HIS A 196 -2.44 -11.37 3.64
N PHE A 197 -2.98 -12.54 3.93
CA PHE A 197 -4.32 -12.96 3.50
C PHE A 197 -5.35 -12.69 4.59
N ILE A 198 -6.62 -12.56 4.21
CA ILE A 198 -7.71 -12.49 5.20
C ILE A 198 -7.71 -13.69 6.16
N SER A 199 -7.32 -14.88 5.66
CA SER A 199 -7.21 -16.11 6.43
C SER A 199 -6.04 -16.12 7.42
N ASP A 200 -5.15 -15.13 7.37
CA ASP A 200 -4.13 -14.90 8.41
C ASP A 200 -4.70 -14.23 9.67
N PHE A 201 -5.95 -13.74 9.60
CA PHE A 201 -6.63 -13.04 10.69
C PHE A 201 -7.84 -13.83 11.18
N GLY A 202 -8.13 -13.73 12.48
CA GLY A 202 -9.40 -14.19 13.04
C GLY A 202 -10.55 -13.28 12.60
N THR A 203 -11.79 -13.75 12.73
CA THR A 203 -12.96 -12.88 12.58
C THR A 203 -13.17 -12.07 13.85
N ALA A 204 -13.36 -10.76 13.71
CA ALA A 204 -13.65 -9.88 14.83
C ALA A 204 -15.00 -10.28 15.46
N THR A 205 -15.01 -10.45 16.79
CA THR A 205 -16.20 -10.74 17.59
C THR A 205 -16.37 -9.66 18.65
N ASP A 206 -17.55 -9.55 19.27
CA ASP A 206 -17.87 -8.52 20.28
C ASP A 206 -17.05 -8.62 21.59
N ASN A 207 -16.15 -9.58 21.70
CA ASN A 207 -15.35 -9.83 22.90
C ASN A 207 -14.04 -9.03 22.90
N LYS A 208 -13.98 -8.02 23.77
CA LYS A 208 -12.90 -7.01 23.91
C LYS A 208 -11.53 -7.52 24.42
N LYS A 209 -11.22 -8.82 24.40
CA LYS A 209 -10.07 -9.35 25.18
C LYS A 209 -9.01 -10.17 24.45
N ASP A 210 -9.18 -10.54 23.19
CA ASP A 210 -8.12 -11.26 22.52
C ASP A 210 -7.15 -10.31 21.82
N HIS A 211 -5.87 -10.42 22.19
CA HIS A 211 -4.74 -9.83 21.44
C HIS A 211 -4.53 -10.49 20.05
N ALA A 212 -5.50 -11.30 19.60
CA ALA A 212 -5.46 -11.93 18.30
C ALA A 212 -5.63 -10.87 17.20
N LEU A 213 -4.89 -11.02 16.12
CA LEU A 213 -5.06 -10.23 14.90
C LEU A 213 -6.41 -10.62 14.29
N VAL A 214 -7.40 -9.72 14.33
CA VAL A 214 -8.76 -9.95 13.83
C VAL A 214 -9.19 -8.91 12.81
N VAL A 215 -10.09 -9.30 11.92
CA VAL A 215 -10.69 -8.43 10.90
C VAL A 215 -12.22 -8.57 10.90
N PRO A 216 -12.98 -7.49 10.61
CA PRO A 216 -14.42 -7.58 10.48
C PRO A 216 -14.79 -8.36 9.21
N VAL A 217 -15.74 -9.29 9.34
CA VAL A 217 -16.31 -10.04 8.21
C VAL A 217 -17.83 -9.85 8.26
N HIS A 218 -18.36 -9.05 7.34
CA HIS A 218 -19.78 -8.69 7.31
C HIS A 218 -20.22 -8.39 5.86
N GLU A 219 -21.47 -8.66 5.51
CA GLU A 219 -21.99 -8.46 4.14
C GLU A 219 -21.94 -6.99 3.69
N ASN A 220 -22.15 -6.06 4.61
CA ASN A 220 -22.08 -4.61 4.37
C ASN A 220 -20.65 -4.02 4.44
N VAL A 221 -19.61 -4.85 4.55
CA VAL A 221 -18.20 -4.41 4.60
C VAL A 221 -17.45 -5.03 3.43
N ILE A 222 -16.80 -4.17 2.64
CA ILE A 222 -15.96 -4.62 1.50
C ILE A 222 -14.93 -5.63 2.00
N ARG A 223 -14.93 -6.82 1.42
CA ARG A 223 -13.99 -7.87 1.80
C ARG A 223 -12.60 -7.59 1.22
N ASN A 224 -11.62 -7.47 2.11
CA ASN A 224 -10.19 -7.44 1.75
C ASN A 224 -9.68 -8.87 1.70
N PHE A 225 -9.26 -9.36 0.53
CA PHE A 225 -8.76 -10.73 0.35
C PHE A 225 -7.27 -10.84 0.69
N ALA A 226 -6.48 -9.85 0.28
CA ALA A 226 -5.06 -9.80 0.54
C ALA A 226 -4.57 -8.35 0.68
N ASN A 227 -3.60 -8.14 1.57
CA ASN A 227 -2.81 -6.93 1.68
C ASN A 227 -1.34 -7.27 1.40
N ILE A 228 -0.73 -6.53 0.49
CA ILE A 228 0.68 -6.65 0.14
C ILE A 228 1.37 -5.37 0.59
N GLU A 229 2.08 -5.44 1.71
CA GLU A 229 2.84 -4.33 2.26
C GLU A 229 4.15 -4.15 1.49
N ILE A 230 4.57 -2.90 1.26
CA ILE A 230 5.74 -2.56 0.46
C ILE A 230 6.78 -1.85 1.32
N PHE A 231 8.02 -2.31 1.26
CA PHE A 231 9.14 -1.81 2.05
C PHE A 231 10.34 -1.47 1.16
N ASP A 232 11.26 -0.65 1.67
CA ASP A 232 12.60 -0.53 1.07
C ASP A 232 13.32 -1.89 1.17
N SER A 233 14.02 -2.30 0.12
CA SER A 233 14.73 -3.59 0.11
C SER A 233 15.81 -3.70 1.19
N GLY A 234 16.34 -2.58 1.68
CA GLY A 234 17.27 -2.52 2.80
C GLY A 234 16.60 -2.47 4.17
N ASP A 235 15.27 -2.54 4.26
CA ASP A 235 14.54 -2.62 5.53
C ASP A 235 14.34 -4.07 5.97
N GLU A 236 15.40 -4.71 6.45
CA GLU A 236 15.40 -6.12 6.85
C GLU A 236 14.27 -6.49 7.83
N LYS A 237 13.86 -5.55 8.69
CA LYS A 237 12.90 -5.78 9.76
C LYS A 237 11.47 -5.36 9.43
N GLU A 238 11.23 -4.79 8.25
CA GLU A 238 9.89 -4.36 7.81
C GLU A 238 9.27 -3.35 8.78
N GLU A 239 10.10 -2.42 9.27
CA GLU A 239 9.73 -1.42 10.28
C GLU A 239 9.06 -0.18 9.66
N ASP A 240 9.25 0.11 8.36
CA ASP A 240 8.76 1.31 7.67
C ASP A 240 8.01 0.95 6.38
N CYS A 241 6.70 0.70 6.51
CA CYS A 241 5.82 0.42 5.37
C CYS A 241 5.66 1.69 4.51
N LEU A 242 6.12 1.62 3.26
CA LEU A 242 6.14 2.75 2.31
C LEU A 242 4.86 2.86 1.48
N GLY A 243 4.02 1.83 1.52
CA GLY A 243 2.77 1.74 0.79
C GLY A 243 2.26 0.30 0.83
N TRP A 244 1.06 0.09 0.34
CA TRP A 244 0.54 -1.27 0.20
C TRP A 244 -0.39 -1.42 -1.00
N ILE A 245 -0.62 -2.67 -1.38
CA ILE A 245 -1.58 -3.06 -2.41
C ILE A 245 -2.63 -3.94 -1.74
N THR A 246 -3.89 -3.52 -1.79
CA THR A 246 -5.03 -4.29 -1.29
C THR A 246 -5.78 -4.90 -2.46
N ILE A 247 -5.96 -6.22 -2.43
CA ILE A 247 -6.85 -6.95 -3.32
C ILE A 247 -8.17 -7.12 -2.57
N MET A 248 -9.25 -6.58 -3.11
CA MET A 248 -10.55 -6.52 -2.45
C MET A 248 -11.70 -6.81 -3.42
N GLU A 249 -12.86 -7.08 -2.85
CA GLU A 249 -14.10 -7.20 -3.58
C GLU A 249 -14.37 -5.97 -4.46
N LYS A 250 -14.81 -6.22 -5.69
CA LYS A 250 -15.21 -5.16 -6.62
C LYS A 250 -16.69 -4.86 -6.41
N CYS A 251 -16.99 -3.65 -5.97
CA CYS A 251 -18.37 -3.14 -5.92
C CYS A 251 -18.83 -2.62 -7.30
N ASP A 252 -20.15 -2.63 -7.52
CA ASP A 252 -20.75 -2.16 -8.77
C ASP A 252 -20.80 -0.63 -8.91
N GLY A 253 -20.63 0.10 -7.81
CA GLY A 253 -20.58 1.56 -7.82
C GLY A 253 -20.41 2.16 -6.44
N ASN A 254 -20.42 3.49 -6.36
CA ASN A 254 -20.37 4.21 -5.08
C ASN A 254 -21.61 5.11 -4.91
N LEU A 255 -21.99 5.32 -3.64
CA LEU A 255 -23.17 6.12 -3.28
C LEU A 255 -23.08 7.56 -3.82
N ARG A 256 -21.87 8.16 -3.83
CA ARG A 256 -21.68 9.54 -4.32
C ARG A 256 -22.07 9.68 -5.79
N GLU A 257 -21.74 8.72 -6.65
CA GLU A 257 -22.12 8.72 -8.05
C GLU A 257 -23.62 8.50 -8.25
N LYS A 258 -24.21 7.55 -7.52
CA LYS A 258 -25.66 7.31 -7.54
C LYS A 258 -26.48 8.52 -7.07
N LEU A 259 -25.99 9.23 -6.06
CA LEU A 259 -26.64 10.45 -5.58
C LEU A 259 -26.52 11.60 -6.59
N LYS A 260 -25.40 11.71 -7.31
CA LYS A 260 -25.23 12.73 -8.37
C LYS A 260 -26.17 12.50 -9.56
N SER A 261 -26.49 11.25 -9.89
CA SER A 261 -27.41 10.93 -10.98
C SER A 261 -28.90 11.13 -10.63
N GLY A 262 -29.21 11.55 -9.40
CA GLY A 262 -30.54 12.01 -9.01
C GLY A 262 -31.60 10.91 -8.85
N ASN A 263 -31.21 9.64 -8.84
CA ASN A 263 -32.12 8.50 -8.82
C ASN A 263 -31.88 7.53 -7.64
N PRO A 264 -31.86 8.00 -6.37
CA PRO A 264 -31.80 7.07 -5.25
C PRO A 264 -33.14 6.36 -5.10
N THR A 265 -33.25 5.11 -5.56
CA THR A 265 -34.37 4.24 -5.22
C THR A 265 -34.32 3.90 -3.73
N LEU A 266 -35.46 3.98 -3.04
CA LEU A 266 -35.58 3.84 -1.59
C LEU A 266 -35.09 2.48 -1.04
N ASP A 267 -35.08 1.43 -1.86
CA ASP A 267 -34.60 0.09 -1.49
C ASP A 267 -33.08 0.05 -1.20
N GLU A 268 -32.32 1.10 -1.57
CA GLU A 268 -30.88 1.20 -1.30
C GLU A 268 -30.55 1.92 0.02
N ARG A 269 -31.56 2.28 0.83
CA ARG A 269 -31.41 3.01 2.11
C ARG A 269 -31.65 2.15 3.36
N ILE A 270 -32.05 0.88 3.20
CA ILE A 270 -32.43 -0.04 4.28
C ILE A 270 -31.32 -1.07 4.49
#